data_AF-A0A0Q9WG13-F1
#
_entry.id   AF-A0A0Q9WG13-F1
#
_cell.length_a   1.000
_cell.length_b   1.000
_cell.length_c   1.000
_cell.angle_alpha   90.00
_cell.angle_beta   90.00
_cell.angle_gamma   90.00
#
_symmetry.space_group_name_H-M   'P 1'
#
loop_
_entity.id
_entity.type
_entity.pdbx_description
1 polymer ?
#
loop_
_entity_poly.entity_id
_entity_poly.type
_entity_poly.pdbx_seq_one_letter_code
_entity_poly.pdbx_strand_id
1 'polypeptide(L)'
;MSSQHLRTTFNSKEDYTTILDSLKQEFEQRWQAQEPSPYTNLESYVQRAVLGNGSFGTVLLVREKKGKNYYAAKMMNKEDLVRLKQVNHVHNEKTVLNSVRFPFLVHLIDATKDFDYLYLVLPFINGGELFTYHRNFSPMHQECGSLMRSSPASMGSRCC
;
A
#
# COMPACT_ATOMS: atom_id res chain seq x y z
N MET A 1 11.49 -17.38 49.53
CA MET A 1 11.89 -17.52 48.11
C MET A 1 11.09 -16.52 47.30
N SER A 2 11.62 -15.29 47.17
CA SER A 2 10.90 -14.17 46.55
C SER A 2 10.99 -14.26 45.03
N SER A 3 9.85 -14.52 44.39
CA SER A 3 9.67 -14.29 42.95
C SER A 3 9.53 -12.78 42.72
N GLN A 4 10.56 -12.15 42.15
CA GLN A 4 10.46 -10.78 41.69
C GLN A 4 9.78 -10.77 40.31
N HIS A 5 8.57 -10.24 40.31
CA HIS A 5 7.84 -9.82 39.12
C HIS A 5 8.59 -8.61 38.52
N LEU A 6 9.24 -8.77 37.37
CA LEU A 6 9.87 -7.67 36.65
C LEU A 6 8.77 -6.74 36.12
N ARG A 7 8.47 -5.69 36.89
CA ARG A 7 7.74 -4.52 36.39
C ARG A 7 8.70 -3.72 35.53
N THR A 8 8.68 -3.93 34.22
CA THR A 8 9.35 -3.05 33.27
C THR A 8 8.67 -1.69 33.34
N THR A 9 9.30 -0.73 34.00
CA THR A 9 8.89 0.67 33.99
C THR A 9 9.07 1.20 32.58
N PHE A 10 7.97 1.52 31.89
CA PHE A 10 7.95 2.05 30.53
C PHE A 10 8.61 3.43 30.51
N ASN A 11 9.85 3.53 30.00
CA ASN A 11 10.56 4.80 29.88
C ASN A 11 10.35 5.35 28.47
N SER A 12 9.28 6.14 28.33
CA SER A 12 8.73 6.60 27.06
C SER A 12 9.76 7.18 26.08
N LYS A 13 10.86 7.82 26.49
CA LYS A 13 11.84 8.38 25.53
C LYS A 13 12.97 7.43 25.11
N GLU A 14 13.46 6.59 26.02
CA GLU A 14 14.54 5.63 25.73
C GLU A 14 14.04 4.39 24.97
N ASP A 15 12.75 4.06 25.14
CA ASP A 15 12.13 2.92 24.48
C ASP A 15 11.94 3.18 22.97
N TYR A 16 11.50 4.38 22.56
CA TYR A 16 11.30 4.68 21.14
C TYR A 16 12.61 4.74 20.36
N THR A 17 13.66 5.34 20.92
CA THR A 17 14.97 5.40 20.23
C THR A 17 15.50 3.99 19.97
N THR A 18 15.39 3.11 20.98
CA THR A 18 15.82 1.72 20.87
C THR A 18 15.00 0.95 19.82
N ILE A 19 13.68 1.13 19.80
CA ILE A 19 12.81 0.51 18.79
C ILE A 19 13.15 1.03 17.39
N LEU A 20 13.33 2.34 17.22
CA LEU A 20 13.68 2.95 15.93
C LEU A 20 15.04 2.50 15.43
N ASP A 21 16.03 2.39 16.32
CA ASP A 21 17.37 1.91 15.98
C ASP A 21 17.34 0.45 15.54
N SER A 22 16.58 -0.40 16.26
CA SER A 22 16.37 -1.81 15.88
C SER A 22 15.68 -1.93 14.51
N LEU A 23 14.58 -1.19 14.29
CA LEU A 23 13.87 -1.18 13.00
C LEU A 23 14.76 -0.66 11.86
N LYS A 24 15.59 0.35 12.11
CA LYS A 24 16.56 0.86 11.14
C LYS A 24 17.59 -0.19 10.78
N GLN A 25 18.10 -0.92 11.77
CA GLN A 25 19.07 -1.99 11.55
C GLN A 25 18.46 -3.14 10.72
N GLU A 26 17.23 -3.57 11.03
CA GLU A 26 16.52 -4.58 10.25
C GLU A 26 16.25 -4.13 8.81
N PHE A 27 15.86 -2.86 8.63
CA PHE A 27 15.65 -2.27 7.31
C PHE A 27 16.94 -2.32 6.48
N GLU A 28 18.06 -1.87 7.05
CA GLU A 28 19.35 -1.82 6.36
C GLU A 28 19.83 -3.23 5.97
N GLN A 29 19.67 -4.21 6.86
CA GLN A 29 20.00 -5.60 6.55
C GLN A 29 19.23 -6.11 5.33
N ARG A 30 17.92 -5.86 5.26
CA ARG A 30 17.09 -6.26 4.11
C ARG A 30 17.38 -5.44 2.87
N TRP A 31 17.75 -4.17 3.03
CA TRP A 31 18.13 -3.29 1.94
C TRP A 31 19.39 -3.76 1.24
N GLN A 32 20.39 -4.23 2.00
CA GLN A 32 21.63 -4.76 1.45
C GLN A 32 21.47 -6.20 0.91
N ALA A 33 20.58 -7.01 1.49
CA ALA A 33 20.34 -8.41 1.09
C ALA A 33 19.35 -8.56 -0.09
N GLN A 34 19.45 -7.72 -1.12
CA GLN A 34 18.53 -7.78 -2.26
C GLN A 34 18.88 -8.91 -3.23
N GLU A 35 18.07 -9.95 -3.19
CA GLU A 35 18.19 -11.07 -4.12
C GLU A 35 17.43 -10.81 -5.45
N PRO A 36 17.98 -11.28 -6.58
CA PRO A 36 17.28 -11.26 -7.84
C PRO A 36 16.02 -12.13 -7.75
N SER A 37 14.93 -11.67 -8.35
CA SER A 37 13.68 -12.44 -8.39
C SER A 37 13.87 -13.71 -9.21
N PRO A 38 13.42 -14.88 -8.73
CA PRO A 38 13.50 -16.13 -9.47
C PRO A 38 12.60 -16.13 -10.71
N TYR A 39 13.00 -16.93 -11.71
CA TYR A 39 12.21 -17.20 -12.92
C TYR A 39 11.25 -18.37 -12.69
N THR A 40 10.21 -18.15 -11.88
CA THR A 40 9.25 -19.19 -11.48
C THR A 40 7.81 -18.84 -11.88
N ASN A 41 7.60 -17.69 -12.54
CA ASN A 41 6.26 -17.16 -12.84
C ASN A 41 5.38 -17.16 -11.55
N LEU A 42 4.08 -17.33 -11.67
CA LEU A 42 3.12 -17.53 -10.59
C LEU A 42 2.84 -19.02 -10.34
N GLU A 43 3.81 -19.91 -10.55
CA GLU A 43 3.61 -21.36 -10.42
C GLU A 43 3.09 -21.81 -9.04
N SER A 44 3.47 -21.11 -7.97
CA SER A 44 3.00 -21.36 -6.61
C SER A 44 1.58 -20.82 -6.34
N TYR A 45 0.99 -20.10 -7.29
CA TYR A 45 -0.28 -19.38 -7.13
C TYR A 45 -1.32 -19.77 -8.18
N VAL A 46 -2.60 -19.56 -7.85
CA VAL A 46 -3.73 -19.72 -8.77
C VAL A 46 -4.45 -18.37 -8.85
N GLN A 47 -4.52 -17.82 -10.06
CA GLN A 47 -5.31 -16.62 -10.32
C GLN A 47 -6.79 -16.90 -10.09
N ARG A 48 -7.47 -15.99 -9.37
CA ARG A 48 -8.90 -16.09 -9.04
C ARG A 48 -9.71 -14.98 -9.68
N ALA A 49 -9.20 -13.75 -9.68
CA ALA A 49 -9.89 -12.60 -10.25
C ALA A 49 -8.90 -11.50 -10.64
N VAL A 50 -9.36 -10.53 -11.41
CA VAL A 50 -8.67 -9.25 -11.61
C VAL A 50 -9.25 -8.25 -10.61
N LEU A 51 -8.40 -7.65 -9.79
CA LEU A 51 -8.80 -6.64 -8.81
C LEU A 51 -8.88 -5.24 -9.44
N GLY A 52 -8.02 -4.95 -10.41
CA GLY A 52 -8.03 -3.69 -11.13
C GLY A 52 -6.90 -3.57 -12.15
N ASN A 53 -7.05 -2.61 -13.07
CA ASN A 53 -6.02 -2.21 -14.00
C ASN A 53 -5.51 -0.83 -13.59
N GLY A 54 -4.24 -0.76 -13.18
CA GLY A 54 -3.57 0.49 -12.87
C GLY A 54 -2.72 1.00 -14.04
N SER A 55 -2.16 2.20 -13.90
CA SER A 55 -1.22 2.76 -14.89
C SER A 55 0.05 1.93 -15.08
N PHE A 56 0.43 1.14 -14.08
CA PHE A 56 1.66 0.35 -14.06
C PHE A 56 1.46 -1.13 -14.35
N GLY A 57 0.21 -1.56 -14.62
CA GLY A 57 -0.12 -2.96 -14.90
C GLY A 57 -1.42 -3.41 -14.26
N THR A 58 -1.64 -4.72 -14.27
CA THR A 58 -2.88 -5.34 -13.77
C THR A 58 -2.65 -5.97 -12.42
N VAL A 59 -3.56 -5.73 -11.48
CA VAL A 59 -3.54 -6.35 -10.15
C VAL A 59 -4.47 -7.55 -10.15
N LEU A 60 -3.92 -8.72 -9.84
CA LEU A 60 -4.61 -9.99 -9.81
C LEU A 60 -4.86 -10.43 -8.37
N LEU A 61 -6.04 -10.96 -8.08
CA LEU A 61 -6.28 -11.73 -6.86
C LEU A 61 -5.77 -13.14 -7.11
N VAL A 62 -4.77 -13.55 -6.33
CA VAL A 62 -4.17 -14.89 -6.42
C VAL A 62 -4.34 -15.63 -5.10
N ARG A 63 -4.49 -16.95 -5.18
CA ARG A 63 -4.51 -17.84 -4.02
C ARG A 63 -3.30 -18.76 -4.07
N GLU A 64 -2.58 -18.89 -2.97
CA GLU A 64 -1.49 -19.85 -2.87
C GLU A 64 -1.99 -21.29 -3.08
N LYS A 65 -1.26 -22.09 -3.86
CA LYS A 65 -1.63 -23.50 -4.12
C LYS A 65 -1.48 -24.38 -2.88
N LYS A 66 -0.38 -24.19 -2.15
CA LYS A 66 -0.07 -24.96 -0.93
C LYS A 66 -0.84 -24.45 0.29
N GLY A 67 -1.14 -23.15 0.31
CA GLY A 67 -1.84 -22.49 1.40
C GLY A 67 -3.33 -22.25 1.16
N LYS A 68 -3.95 -21.55 2.11
CA LYS A 68 -5.32 -21.03 2.00
C LYS A 68 -5.38 -19.50 1.91
N ASN A 69 -4.22 -18.86 1.85
CA ASN A 69 -4.11 -17.41 1.87
C ASN A 69 -4.33 -16.82 0.47
N TYR A 70 -4.91 -15.63 0.48
CA TYR A 70 -5.12 -14.80 -0.71
C TYR A 70 -4.12 -13.66 -0.71
N TYR A 71 -3.64 -13.31 -1.90
CA TYR A 71 -2.65 -12.27 -2.13
C TYR A 71 -3.05 -11.43 -3.34
N ALA A 72 -2.54 -10.21 -3.41
CA ALA A 72 -2.63 -9.37 -4.57
C ALA A 72 -1.31 -9.47 -5.35
N ALA A 73 -1.35 -9.92 -6.60
CA ALA A 73 -0.20 -9.99 -7.48
C ALA A 73 -0.26 -8.86 -8.51
N LYS A 74 0.67 -7.91 -8.43
CA LYS A 74 0.83 -6.85 -9.42
C LYS A 74 1.63 -7.40 -10.60
N MET A 75 0.96 -7.59 -11.74
CA MET A 75 1.54 -8.07 -13.00
C MET A 75 1.88 -6.90 -13.91
N MET A 76 3.13 -6.81 -14.35
CA MET A 76 3.64 -5.70 -15.15
C MET A 76 4.39 -6.24 -16.38
N ASN A 77 4.04 -5.77 -17.59
CA ASN A 77 4.69 -6.18 -18.83
C ASN A 77 6.05 -5.49 -19.00
N LYS A 78 7.11 -6.23 -19.29
CA LYS A 78 8.47 -5.70 -19.39
C LYS A 78 8.69 -4.78 -20.59
N GLU A 79 8.09 -5.08 -21.74
CA GLU A 79 8.19 -4.23 -22.92
C GLU A 79 7.58 -2.86 -22.64
N ASP A 80 6.42 -2.84 -21.98
CA ASP A 80 5.75 -1.59 -21.57
C ASP A 80 6.60 -0.80 -20.57
N LEU A 81 7.23 -1.48 -19.61
CA LEU A 81 8.12 -0.82 -18.65
C LEU A 81 9.33 -0.16 -19.32
N VAL A 82 9.91 -0.80 -20.34
CA VAL A 82 11.02 -0.23 -21.12
C VAL A 82 10.52 0.95 -21.95
N ARG A 83 9.41 0.77 -22.69
CA ARG A 83 8.81 1.81 -23.54
C ARG A 83 8.46 3.08 -22.75
N LEU A 84 7.90 2.91 -21.56
CA LEU A 84 7.48 3.99 -20.67
C LEU A 84 8.61 4.49 -19.73
N LYS A 85 9.83 3.94 -19.85
CA LYS A 85 11.00 4.26 -19.00
C LYS A 85 10.73 4.11 -17.50
N GLN A 86 9.93 3.12 -17.10
CA GLN A 86 9.51 2.86 -15.72
C GLN A 86 10.36 1.80 -15.00
N VAL A 87 11.40 1.26 -15.65
CA VAL A 87 12.24 0.18 -15.10
C VAL A 87 12.83 0.54 -13.73
N ASN A 88 13.38 1.75 -13.60
CA ASN A 88 13.98 2.22 -12.34
C ASN A 88 12.93 2.36 -11.23
N HIS A 89 11.73 2.84 -11.56
CA HIS A 89 10.64 2.96 -10.60
C HIS A 89 10.19 1.60 -10.08
N VAL A 90 10.08 0.59 -10.96
CA VAL A 90 9.72 -0.78 -10.55
C VAL A 90 10.81 -1.41 -9.68
N HIS A 91 12.08 -1.19 -10.02
CA HIS A 91 13.19 -1.67 -9.18
C HIS A 91 13.12 -1.03 -7.79
N ASN A 92 12.99 0.30 -7.72
CA ASN A 92 12.86 1.02 -6.46
C ASN A 92 11.63 0.57 -5.66
N GLU A 93 10.48 0.36 -6.32
CA GLU A 93 9.26 -0.15 -5.68
C GLU A 93 9.50 -1.53 -5.06
N LYS A 94 10.08 -2.48 -5.81
CA LYS A 94 10.43 -3.81 -5.28
C LYS A 94 11.37 -3.68 -4.08
N THR A 95 12.43 -2.91 -4.23
CA THR A 95 13.48 -2.68 -3.23
C THR A 95 12.90 -2.13 -1.93
N VAL A 96 12.10 -1.06 -2.00
CA VAL A 96 11.43 -0.48 -0.82
C VAL A 96 10.47 -1.48 -0.18
N LEU A 97 9.62 -2.15 -0.95
CA LEU A 97 8.66 -3.12 -0.43
C LEU A 97 9.31 -4.34 0.22
N ASN A 98 10.52 -4.72 -0.22
CA ASN A 98 11.28 -5.82 0.36
C ASN A 98 11.90 -5.44 1.72
N SER A 99 12.39 -4.19 1.83
CA SER A 99 13.11 -3.72 3.02
C SER A 99 12.20 -3.24 4.14
N VAL A 100 11.02 -2.73 3.82
CA VAL A 100 10.09 -2.18 4.81
C VAL A 100 9.30 -3.29 5.53
N ARG A 101 9.28 -3.23 6.86
CA ARG A 101 8.42 -4.05 7.73
C ARG A 101 7.83 -3.19 8.83
N PHE A 102 6.52 -2.95 8.76
CA PHE A 102 5.80 -2.22 9.81
C PHE A 102 4.32 -2.63 9.84
N PRO A 103 3.63 -2.64 11.00
CA PRO A 103 2.25 -3.13 11.12
C PRO A 103 1.23 -2.46 10.18
N PHE A 104 1.45 -1.21 9.81
CA PHE A 104 0.54 -0.45 8.92
C PHE A 104 1.03 -0.33 7.48
N LEU A 105 2.16 -0.96 7.15
CA LEU A 105 2.73 -0.93 5.81
C LEU A 105 2.62 -2.30 5.15
N VAL A 106 2.14 -2.28 3.91
CA VAL A 106 2.25 -3.45 3.03
C VAL A 106 3.72 -3.71 2.73
N HIS A 107 4.06 -4.99 2.68
CA HIS A 107 5.41 -5.47 2.44
C HIS A 107 5.38 -6.53 1.35
N LEU A 108 6.51 -6.77 0.72
CA LEU A 108 6.64 -7.82 -0.28
C LEU A 108 6.57 -9.21 0.38
N ILE A 109 5.66 -10.05 -0.09
CA ILE A 109 5.56 -11.45 0.33
C ILE A 109 6.45 -12.31 -0.57
N ASP A 110 6.33 -12.10 -1.88
CA ASP A 110 7.10 -12.81 -2.89
C ASP A 110 7.27 -11.90 -4.14
N ALA A 111 8.31 -12.13 -4.92
CA ALA A 111 8.52 -11.46 -6.19
C ALA A 111 9.17 -12.38 -7.21
N THR A 112 8.43 -12.66 -8.27
CA THR A 112 8.85 -13.59 -9.33
C THR A 112 8.80 -12.89 -10.69
N LYS A 113 9.40 -13.53 -11.70
CA LYS A 113 9.37 -13.05 -13.08
C LYS A 113 9.27 -14.22 -14.04
N ASP A 114 8.82 -13.95 -15.26
CA ASP A 114 8.92 -14.87 -16.40
C ASP A 114 9.63 -14.16 -17.56
N PHE A 115 9.39 -14.51 -18.82
CA PHE A 115 10.01 -13.81 -19.95
C PHE A 115 9.38 -12.43 -20.21
N ASP A 116 8.07 -12.31 -20.10
CA ASP A 116 7.31 -11.14 -20.57
C ASP A 116 6.84 -10.23 -19.42
N TYR A 117 6.72 -10.77 -18.22
CA TYR A 117 6.10 -10.13 -17.06
C TYR A 117 6.97 -10.18 -15.79
N LEU A 118 6.70 -9.22 -14.92
CA LEU A 118 7.16 -9.16 -13.53
C LEU A 118 5.95 -9.28 -12.60
N TYR A 119 6.11 -10.01 -11.50
CA TYR A 119 5.07 -10.23 -10.50
C TYR A 119 5.55 -9.80 -9.12
N LEU A 120 4.85 -8.86 -8.51
CA LEU A 120 5.03 -8.51 -7.10
C LEU A 120 3.83 -9.01 -6.30
N VAL A 121 4.06 -9.94 -5.37
CA VAL A 121 3.03 -10.55 -4.54
C VAL A 121 2.97 -9.84 -3.20
N LEU A 122 1.79 -9.33 -2.88
CA LEU A 122 1.51 -8.48 -1.74
C LEU A 122 0.37 -9.07 -0.89
N PRO A 123 0.29 -8.76 0.42
CA PRO A 123 -0.84 -9.11 1.24
C PRO A 123 -2.14 -8.55 0.66
N PHE A 124 -3.17 -9.38 0.54
CA PHE A 124 -4.48 -8.91 0.09
C PHE A 124 -5.24 -8.31 1.26
N ILE A 125 -5.65 -7.04 1.13
CA ILE A 125 -6.40 -6.30 2.15
C ILE A 125 -7.80 -6.01 1.61
N ASN A 126 -8.82 -6.60 2.23
CA ASN A 126 -10.24 -6.47 1.84
C ASN A 126 -10.88 -5.11 2.20
N GLY A 127 -10.11 -4.13 2.67
CA GLY A 127 -10.62 -2.86 3.22
C GLY A 127 -11.04 -1.80 2.20
N GLY A 128 -10.87 -2.08 0.90
CA GLY A 128 -11.03 -1.08 -0.16
C GLY A 128 -9.91 -0.03 -0.16
N GLU A 129 -9.88 0.83 -1.17
CA GLU A 129 -8.95 1.96 -1.20
C GLU A 129 -9.44 3.10 -0.31
N LEU A 130 -8.53 3.80 0.37
CA LEU A 130 -8.83 5.02 1.15
C LEU A 130 -9.60 6.07 0.31
N PHE A 131 -9.42 6.04 -1.01
CA PHE A 131 -10.13 6.87 -2.00
C PHE A 131 -11.62 6.56 -2.12
N THR A 132 -12.03 5.31 -1.86
CA THR A 132 -13.46 4.92 -1.86
C THR A 132 -14.18 5.54 -0.65
N TYR A 133 -13.50 5.63 0.49
CA TYR A 133 -14.06 6.25 1.70
C TYR A 133 -14.18 7.78 1.61
N HIS A 134 -13.23 8.47 0.97
CA HIS A 134 -13.30 9.93 0.80
C HIS A 134 -14.45 10.41 -0.10
N ARG A 135 -14.97 9.59 -1.01
CA ARG A 135 -16.16 9.95 -1.82
C ARG A 135 -17.48 9.80 -1.09
N ASN A 136 -17.52 9.04 0.00
CA ASN A 136 -18.78 8.71 0.69
C ASN A 136 -19.00 9.51 1.99
N PHE A 137 -18.04 10.32 2.44
CA PHE A 137 -18.12 11.10 3.69
C PHE A 137 -17.73 12.58 3.55
N SER A 138 -18.36 13.32 2.62
CA SER A 138 -18.54 14.78 2.75
C SER A 138 -19.56 15.34 1.74
N PRO A 139 -20.75 15.81 2.17
CA PRO A 139 -21.15 17.17 1.84
C PRO A 139 -20.20 18.10 2.61
N MET A 140 -19.28 18.75 1.90
CA MET A 140 -18.48 19.83 2.46
C MET A 140 -19.45 20.92 2.95
N HIS A 141 -19.68 20.96 4.26
CA HIS A 141 -20.45 21.97 4.94
C HIS A 141 -19.67 23.29 4.84
N GLN A 142 -19.99 24.09 3.81
CA GLN A 142 -19.46 25.44 3.66
C GLN A 142 -20.63 26.41 3.63
N GLU A 143 -21.13 26.77 4.81
CA GLU A 143 -21.67 28.11 5.03
C GLU A 143 -21.24 28.57 6.43
N CYS A 144 -20.00 29.06 6.50
CA CYS A 144 -19.57 29.93 7.57
C CYS A 144 -18.63 30.98 6.97
N GLY A 145 -19.24 31.95 6.30
CA GLY A 145 -18.62 33.17 5.78
C GLY A 145 -19.59 34.31 6.04
N SER A 146 -19.54 34.84 7.27
CA SER A 146 -20.20 36.08 7.68
C SER A 146 -19.97 37.20 6.65
N LEU A 147 -21.01 37.93 6.25
CA LEU A 147 -21.24 39.28 6.77
C LEU A 147 -22.44 39.96 6.07
N MET A 148 -23.35 40.45 6.89
CA MET A 148 -24.38 41.43 6.58
C MET A 148 -23.91 42.52 5.58
N ARG A 149 -24.74 42.81 4.58
CA ARG A 149 -25.23 44.19 4.33
C ARG A 149 -26.45 44.20 3.39
N SER A 150 -27.55 44.71 3.96
CA SER A 150 -28.61 45.52 3.34
C SER A 150 -29.45 44.96 2.17
N SER A 151 -30.69 44.58 2.52
CA SER A 151 -31.93 44.93 1.79
C SER A 151 -31.90 46.40 1.32
N PRO A 152 -32.54 46.79 0.19
CA PRO A 152 -33.99 46.62 0.05
C PRO A 152 -34.55 46.25 -1.35
N ALA A 153 -35.74 45.64 -1.31
CA ALA A 153 -36.90 45.84 -2.19
C ALA A 153 -36.72 45.96 -3.73
N SER A 154 -37.28 44.98 -4.46
CA SER A 154 -38.53 45.14 -5.26
C SER A 154 -38.57 44.25 -6.52
N MET A 155 -39.73 43.62 -6.69
CA MET A 155 -40.41 43.27 -7.94
C MET A 155 -39.75 42.29 -8.94
N GLY A 156 -40.42 41.14 -9.11
CA GLY A 156 -41.04 40.89 -10.42
C GLY A 156 -40.71 39.61 -11.17
N SER A 157 -41.61 38.63 -11.00
CA SER A 157 -42.21 37.81 -12.07
C SER A 157 -41.45 36.64 -12.73
N ARG A 158 -42.19 35.51 -12.69
CA ARG A 158 -42.41 34.48 -13.71
C ARG A 158 -41.43 33.31 -13.77
N CYS A 159 -41.85 32.25 -13.06
CA CYS A 159 -41.77 30.88 -13.54
C CYS A 159 -42.51 30.73 -14.88
N CYS A 160 -41.87 30.05 -15.82
CA CYS A 160 -42.47 29.06 -16.73
C CYS A 160 -41.53 27.85 -16.70
#